data_AF-S3WX49-F1
#
_entry.id   AF-S3WX49-F1
#
_cell.length_a   1.000
_cell.length_b   1.000
_cell.length_c   1.000
_cell.angle_alpha   90.00
_cell.angle_beta   90.00
_cell.angle_gamma   90.00
#
_symmetry.space_group_name_H-M   'P 1'
#
loop_
_entity.id
_entity.type
_entity.pdbx_description
1 polymer ?
#
loop_
_entity_poly.entity_id
_entity_poly.type
_entity_poly.pdbx_seq_one_letter_code
_entity_poly.pdbx_strand_id
1 'polypeptide(L)'
;MAMPDPEDWPLLAKCRGMNDALFPEGKDQKRAKAICGGCPVRPQCLAEALDNHIEWGVWGGMTERERRQLLRLRPDVESWFEVLHQQPTTTRPHVTAGVSS
;
A
#
# COMPACT_ATOMS: atom_id res chain seq x y z
N MET A 1 -23.34 -15.23 -2.96
CA MET A 1 -22.33 -14.23 -3.33
C MET A 1 -21.10 -14.55 -2.49
N ALA A 2 -20.04 -15.07 -3.12
CA ALA A 2 -18.78 -15.35 -2.43
C ALA A 2 -18.22 -14.03 -1.90
N MET A 3 -17.79 -14.02 -0.64
CA MET A 3 -17.06 -12.88 -0.09
C MET A 3 -15.71 -12.86 -0.83
N PRO A 4 -15.28 -11.72 -1.40
CA PRO A 4 -14.00 -11.66 -2.08
C PRO A 4 -12.90 -12.10 -1.12
N ASP A 5 -12.03 -12.99 -1.59
CA ASP A 5 -10.88 -13.44 -0.81
C ASP A 5 -9.99 -12.20 -0.52
N PRO A 6 -9.23 -12.19 0.59
CA PRO A 6 -8.32 -11.07 0.88
C PRO A 6 -7.31 -10.77 -0.25
N GLU A 7 -7.13 -11.71 -1.18
CA GLU A 7 -6.32 -11.63 -2.39
C GLU A 7 -7.00 -10.88 -3.55
N ASP A 8 -8.30 -10.60 -3.49
CA ASP A 8 -9.07 -9.86 -4.50
C ASP A 8 -8.96 -8.33 -4.38
N TRP A 9 -8.10 -7.83 -3.50
CA TRP A 9 -7.86 -6.38 -3.39
C TRP A 9 -7.47 -5.70 -4.72
N PRO A 10 -6.78 -6.33 -5.70
CA PRO A 10 -6.51 -5.70 -6.98
C PRO A 10 -7.80 -5.37 -7.74
N LEU A 11 -8.90 -6.09 -7.48
CA LEU A 11 -10.18 -5.85 -8.11
C LEU A 11 -10.81 -4.51 -7.67
N LEU A 12 -10.45 -4.02 -6.47
CA LEU A 12 -10.93 -2.77 -5.88
C LEU A 12 -10.02 -1.57 -6.21
N ALA A 13 -8.92 -1.79 -6.95
CA ALA A 13 -7.98 -0.75 -7.30
C ALA A 13 -8.60 0.27 -8.29
N LYS A 14 -8.51 1.56 -7.97
CA LYS A 14 -8.99 2.64 -8.87
C LYS A 14 -8.21 2.73 -10.18
N CYS A 15 -6.95 2.31 -10.18
CA CYS A 15 -6.11 2.27 -11.38
C CYS A 15 -6.31 1.00 -12.21
N ARG A 16 -7.20 0.08 -11.80
CA ARG A 16 -7.47 -1.15 -12.53
C ARG A 16 -7.90 -0.85 -13.97
N GLY A 17 -7.30 -1.56 -14.93
CA GLY A 17 -7.56 -1.36 -16.35
C GLY A 17 -6.78 -0.20 -16.99
N MET A 18 -5.94 0.51 -16.21
CA MET A 18 -5.12 1.62 -16.70
C MET A 18 -3.63 1.19 -16.76
N ASN A 19 -3.30 0.24 -17.63
CA ASN A 19 -1.93 -0.31 -17.76
C ASN A 19 -0.89 0.76 -18.14
N ASP A 20 -1.22 1.68 -19.04
CA ASP A 20 -0.33 2.76 -19.49
C ASP A 20 -0.04 3.76 -18.36
N ALA A 21 -0.98 3.93 -17.43
CA ALA A 21 -0.80 4.80 -16.26
C ALA A 21 0.11 4.17 -15.19
N LEU A 22 0.39 2.87 -15.28
CA LEU A 22 1.34 2.19 -14.39
C LEU A 22 2.78 2.28 -14.90
N PHE A 23 3.01 2.59 -16.19
CA PHE A 23 4.35 2.80 -16.78
C PHE A 23 4.58 4.23 -17.32
N PRO A 24 4.30 5.27 -16.54
CA PRO A 24 4.28 6.63 -17.07
C PRO A 24 5.68 7.22 -17.31
N GLU A 25 5.91 7.75 -18.52
CA GLU A 25 7.03 8.65 -18.82
C GLU A 25 6.73 10.06 -18.30
N GLY A 26 7.59 10.59 -17.42
CA GLY A 26 7.56 11.99 -16.97
C GLY A 26 6.21 12.49 -16.44
N LYS A 27 5.46 13.23 -17.28
CA LYS A 27 4.19 13.90 -16.95
C LYS A 27 3.09 12.96 -16.44
N ASP A 28 3.13 11.70 -16.86
CA ASP A 28 2.09 10.73 -16.51
C ASP A 28 2.26 10.16 -15.09
N GLN A 29 3.42 10.35 -14.45
CA GLN A 29 3.65 9.94 -13.05
C GLN A 29 2.79 10.74 -12.08
N LYS A 30 2.59 12.04 -12.34
CA LYS A 30 1.72 12.89 -11.53
C LYS A 30 0.27 12.40 -11.60
N ARG A 31 -0.18 11.96 -12.78
CA ARG A 31 -1.52 11.43 -12.99
C ARG A 31 -1.71 10.10 -12.27
N ALA A 32 -0.74 9.20 -12.35
CA ALA A 32 -0.75 7.91 -11.64
C ALA A 32 -0.81 8.11 -10.11
N LYS A 33 0.01 9.02 -9.57
CA LYS A 33 0.00 9.37 -8.13
C LYS A 33 -1.34 9.97 -7.69
N ALA A 34 -1.96 10.82 -8.52
CA ALA A 34 -3.28 11.39 -8.23
C ALA A 34 -4.37 10.32 -8.15
N ILE A 35 -4.38 9.36 -9.08
CA ILE A 35 -5.33 8.22 -9.07
C ILE A 35 -5.12 7.38 -7.81
N CYS A 36 -3.85 7.08 -7.48
CA CYS A 36 -3.51 6.32 -6.30
C CYS A 36 -3.93 7.02 -5.01
N GLY A 37 -3.88 8.36 -4.93
CA GLY A 37 -4.12 9.13 -3.71
C GLY A 37 -5.43 8.80 -2.97
N GLY A 38 -6.50 8.51 -3.72
CA GLY A 38 -7.82 8.15 -3.17
C GLY A 38 -8.20 6.68 -3.34
N CYS A 39 -7.25 5.79 -3.63
CA CYS A 39 -7.52 4.37 -3.82
C CYS A 39 -7.68 3.68 -2.44
N PRO A 40 -8.73 2.86 -2.21
CA PRO A 40 -8.93 2.19 -0.93
C PRO A 40 -7.88 1.11 -0.65
N VAL A 41 -7.31 0.52 -1.71
CA VAL A 41 -6.34 -0.57 -1.62
C VAL A 41 -4.89 -0.11 -1.74
N ARG A 42 -4.60 1.15 -1.39
CA ARG A 42 -3.23 1.68 -1.37
C ARG A 42 -2.28 0.89 -0.49
N PRO A 43 -2.61 0.55 0.78
CA PRO A 43 -1.68 -0.18 1.63
C PRO A 43 -1.41 -1.59 1.11
N GLN A 44 -2.43 -2.29 0.62
CA GLN A 44 -2.33 -3.57 -0.09
C GLN A 44 -1.37 -3.47 -1.28
N CYS A 45 -1.62 -2.50 -2.15
CA CYS A 45 -0.85 -2.29 -3.37
C CYS A 45 0.61 -1.93 -3.10
N LEU A 46 0.87 -1.09 -2.09
CA LEU A 46 2.24 -0.71 -1.74
C LEU A 46 2.99 -1.86 -1.06
N ALA A 47 2.32 -2.60 -0.17
CA ALA A 47 2.91 -3.76 0.50
C ALA A 47 3.37 -4.82 -0.50
N GLU A 48 2.49 -5.24 -1.41
CA GLU A 48 2.81 -6.22 -2.46
C GLU A 48 4.06 -5.80 -3.24
N ALA A 49 4.12 -4.52 -3.60
CA ALA A 49 5.24 -3.94 -4.32
C ALA A 49 6.56 -3.96 -3.55
N LEU A 50 6.52 -3.73 -2.25
CA LEU A 50 7.70 -3.69 -1.40
C LEU A 50 8.16 -5.10 -1.04
N ASP A 51 7.24 -5.99 -0.67
CA ASP A 51 7.53 -7.38 -0.29
C ASP A 51 8.06 -8.19 -1.49
N ASN A 52 7.53 -7.99 -2.70
CA ASN A 52 8.03 -8.67 -3.90
C ASN A 52 9.15 -7.90 -4.63
N HIS A 53 9.63 -6.80 -4.07
CA HIS A 53 10.70 -5.99 -4.66
C HIS A 53 10.41 -5.60 -6.11
N ILE A 54 9.17 -5.19 -6.42
CA ILE A 54 8.75 -4.89 -7.79
C ILE A 54 9.53 -3.65 -8.29
N GLU A 55 10.30 -3.83 -9.36
CA GLU A 55 11.25 -2.81 -9.85
C GLU A 55 10.68 -1.89 -10.93
N TRP A 56 9.37 -1.87 -11.14
CA TRP A 56 8.75 -1.06 -12.18
C TRP A 56 7.41 -0.49 -11.77
N GLY A 57 7.05 0.60 -12.45
CA GLY A 57 5.78 1.29 -12.37
C GLY A 57 5.48 2.03 -11.06
N VAL A 58 4.23 2.47 -10.93
CA VAL A 58 3.71 3.19 -9.75
C VAL A 58 2.78 2.29 -8.95
N TRP A 59 3.08 2.10 -7.66
CA TRP A 59 2.34 1.21 -6.76
C TRP A 59 2.00 1.93 -5.46
N GLY A 60 0.74 1.90 -5.04
CA GLY A 60 0.25 2.62 -3.84
C GLY A 60 0.47 4.15 -3.86
N GLY A 61 0.84 4.71 -5.01
CA GLY A 61 1.25 6.11 -5.18
C GLY A 61 2.75 6.37 -5.04
N MET A 62 3.59 5.33 -5.00
CA MET A 62 5.06 5.45 -5.00
C MET A 62 5.64 4.94 -6.32
N THR A 63 6.64 5.66 -6.82
CA THR A 63 7.47 5.23 -7.94
C THR A 63 8.51 4.19 -7.50
N GLU A 64 9.09 3.48 -8.47
CA GLU A 64 10.24 2.58 -8.24
C GLU A 64 11.32 3.23 -7.37
N ARG A 65 11.76 4.44 -7.73
CA ARG A 65 12.83 5.16 -7.03
C ARG A 65 12.48 5.43 -5.56
N GLU A 66 11.23 5.84 -5.31
CA GLU A 66 10.73 6.09 -3.94
C GLU A 66 10.68 4.80 -3.11
N ARG A 67 10.24 3.68 -3.70
CA ARG A 67 10.22 2.37 -3.03
C ARG A 67 11.63 1.86 -2.73
N ARG A 68 12.55 1.95 -3.69
CA ARG A 68 13.95 1.54 -3.48
C ARG A 68 14.63 2.36 -2.39
N GLN A 69 14.33 3.66 -2.30
CA GLN A 69 14.79 4.49 -1.20
C GLN A 69 14.20 4.03 0.14
N LEU A 70 12.91 3.70 0.18
CA LEU A 70 12.24 3.21 1.39
C LEU A 70 12.83 1.87 1.88
N LEU A 71 13.04 0.90 0.99
CA LEU A 71 13.67 -0.39 1.31
C LEU A 71 15.10 -0.21 1.87
N ARG A 72 15.85 0.77 1.38
CA ARG A 72 17.19 1.10 1.92
C ARG A 72 17.15 1.75 3.29
N LEU A 73 16.11 2.54 3.57
CA LEU A 73 15.93 3.21 4.87
C LEU A 73 15.39 2.27 5.95
N ARG A 74 14.67 1.23 5.54
CA ARG A 74 14.01 0.26 6.42
C ARG A 74 14.39 -1.18 6.07
N PRO A 75 15.67 -1.56 6.17
CA PRO A 75 16.10 -2.94 5.97
C PRO A 75 15.64 -3.89 7.09
N ASP A 76 15.09 -3.34 8.18
CA ASP A 76 14.54 -4.04 9.34
C ASP A 76 13.14 -4.63 9.10
N VAL A 77 12.45 -4.23 8.02
CA VAL A 77 11.07 -4.63 7.77
C VAL A 77 11.04 -5.91 6.93
N GLU A 78 10.59 -7.00 7.54
CA GLU A 78 10.44 -8.31 6.89
C GLU A 78 9.07 -8.49 6.19
N SER A 79 8.03 -7.79 6.65
CA SER A 79 6.70 -7.79 6.01
C SER A 79 6.10 -6.38 5.94
N TRP A 80 6.07 -5.81 4.75
CA TRP A 80 5.41 -4.55 4.47
C TRP A 80 3.89 -4.67 4.50
N PHE A 81 3.35 -5.86 4.22
CA PHE A 81 1.92 -6.14 4.42
C PHE A 81 1.50 -5.82 5.86
N GLU A 82 2.17 -6.36 6.86
CA GLU A 82 1.83 -6.09 8.26
C GLU A 82 1.99 -4.61 8.60
N VAL A 83 3.12 -4.00 8.22
CA VAL A 83 3.40 -2.57 8.51
C VAL A 83 2.36 -1.64 7.90
N LEU A 84 1.88 -1.93 6.69
CA LEU A 84 0.96 -1.05 5.94
C LEU A 84 -0.52 -1.39 6.16
N HIS A 85 -0.88 -2.63 6.49
CA HIS A 85 -2.25 -3.05 6.80
C HIS A 85 -2.66 -2.81 8.24
N GLN A 86 -1.69 -2.64 9.15
CA GLN A 86 -1.93 -2.14 10.50
C GLN A 86 -2.26 -0.64 10.51
N GLN A 87 -3.24 -0.22 9.70
CA GLN A 87 -3.98 1.02 9.95
C GLN A 87 -5.01 0.70 11.03
N PRO A 88 -4.80 1.05 12.32
CA PRO A 88 -5.89 1.04 13.27
C PRO A 88 -6.90 2.09 12.81
N THR A 89 -8.00 1.65 12.22
CA THR A 89 -9.24 2.42 12.31
C THR A 89 -9.55 2.53 13.80
N THR A 90 -9.22 3.65 14.44
CA THR A 90 -9.66 3.96 15.82
C THR A 90 -9.47 2.82 16.82
N THR A 91 -8.26 2.63 17.33
CA THR A 91 -8.12 1.97 18.64
C THR A 91 -7.58 2.99 19.62
N ARG A 92 -8.51 3.62 20.34
CA ARG A 92 -8.27 4.26 21.64
C ARG A 92 -7.34 3.34 22.45
N PRO A 93 -6.29 3.85 23.11
CA PRO A 93 -5.56 3.02 24.06
C PRO A 93 -6.55 2.56 25.14
N HIS A 94 -6.76 1.25 25.22
CA HIS A 94 -7.48 0.64 26.32
C HIS A 94 -6.62 0.81 27.56
N VAL A 95 -6.89 1.86 28.33
CA VAL A 95 -6.33 2.06 29.67
C VAL A 95 -6.85 0.93 30.55
N THR A 96 -6.04 -0.08 30.79
CA THR A 96 -6.24 -1.03 31.89
C THR A 96 -5.86 -0.33 33.19
N ALA A 97 -6.80 0.42 33.76
CA ALA A 97 -6.70 0.83 35.16
C ALA A 97 -7.11 -0.38 36.02
N GLY A 98 -6.13 -0.88 36.77
CA GLY A 98 -6.18 -2.14 37.49
C GLY A 98 -7.28 -2.22 38.56
N VAL A 99 -7.83 -3.41 38.66
CA VAL A 99 -8.40 -3.94 39.89
C VAL A 99 -7.24 -4.32 40.81
N SER A 100 -7.18 -3.71 41.99
CA SER A 100 -6.37 -4.18 43.11
C SER A 100 -7.08 -3.86 44.42
N SER A 101 -7.55 -4.94 45.06
CA SER A 101 -7.85 -5.14 46.49
C SER A 101 -9.04 -4.42 47.14
#